data_AF-A0A1G2XWV2-F1
#
_entry.id   AF-A0A1G2XWV2-F1
#
_cell.length_a   1.000
_cell.length_b   1.000
_cell.length_c   1.000
_cell.angle_alpha   90.00
_cell.angle_beta   90.00
_cell.angle_gamma   90.00
#
_symmetry.space_group_name_H-M   'P 1'
#
loop_
_entity.id
_entity.type
_entity.pdbx_description
1 polymer ?
#
loop_
_entity_poly.entity_id
_entity_poly.type
_entity_poly.pdbx_seq_one_letter_code
_entity_poly.pdbx_strand_id
1 'polypeptide(L)'
;MSITQKRVYQFATKSDDGSVVYIDGNVVVDNGDIHALQHISGAVFLEEGFHHIRVEYFDAGGGAVMEFLWTLPGGSEVLVPVEVLFHKK
;
A
#
# COMPACT_ATOMS: atom_id res chain seq x y z
N MET A 1 -7.97 -2.10 7.13
CA MET A 1 -7.55 -3.35 6.49
C MET A 1 -7.63 -4.48 7.50
N SER A 2 -8.22 -5.63 7.15
CA SER A 2 -8.29 -6.82 8.03
C SER A 2 -7.14 -7.78 7.74
N ILE A 3 -6.38 -8.14 8.76
CA ILE A 3 -5.27 -9.09 8.74
C ILE A 3 -5.68 -10.35 9.49
N THR A 4 -5.47 -11.52 8.88
CA THR A 4 -5.89 -12.82 9.44
C THR A 4 -4.74 -13.60 10.07
N GLN A 5 -3.50 -13.17 9.85
CA GLN A 5 -2.32 -13.85 10.38
C GLN A 5 -1.28 -12.81 10.77
N LYS A 6 -0.78 -12.88 12.00
CA LYS A 6 0.33 -12.03 12.41
C LYS A 6 1.62 -12.42 11.68
N ARG A 7 2.22 -11.48 10.96
CA ARG A 7 3.47 -11.68 10.19
C ARG A 7 3.98 -10.35 9.63
N VAL A 8 5.15 -10.40 9.01
CA VAL A 8 5.63 -9.33 8.14
C VAL A 8 4.86 -9.38 6.82
N TYR A 9 4.27 -8.25 6.46
CA TYR A 9 3.66 -7.98 5.17
C TYR A 9 4.57 -7.04 4.38
N GLN A 10 4.82 -7.35 3.12
CA GLN A 10 5.41 -6.41 2.18
C GLN A 10 4.27 -5.71 1.45
N PHE A 11 4.29 -4.38 1.47
CA PHE A 11 3.39 -3.53 0.70
C PHE A 11 4.18 -2.82 -0.38
N ALA A 12 3.51 -2.50 -1.49
CA ALA A 12 4.10 -1.70 -2.54
C ALA A 12 3.08 -0.75 -3.14
N THR A 13 3.60 0.31 -3.74
CA THR A 13 2.85 1.19 -4.62
C THR A 13 3.49 1.15 -5.99
N LYS A 14 2.67 1.07 -7.03
CA LYS A 14 3.08 1.39 -8.39
C LYS A 14 2.32 2.64 -8.82
N SER A 15 2.99 3.78 -8.86
CA SER A 15 2.33 5.07 -9.08
C SER A 15 3.04 5.97 -10.09
N ASP A 16 2.25 6.85 -10.70
CA ASP A 16 2.64 7.97 -11.57
C ASP A 16 1.64 9.10 -11.23
N ASP A 17 2.00 10.19 -10.55
CA ASP A 17 3.26 10.50 -9.84
C ASP A 17 3.27 9.88 -8.42
N GLY A 18 3.44 10.72 -7.39
CA GLY A 18 3.84 10.28 -6.07
C GLY A 18 2.71 9.72 -5.21
N SER A 19 3.06 8.77 -4.34
CA SER A 19 2.16 8.17 -3.36
C SER A 19 2.84 7.84 -2.02
N VAL A 20 2.06 7.85 -0.94
CA VAL A 20 2.53 7.45 0.40
C VAL A 20 1.49 6.55 1.05
N VAL A 21 1.93 5.39 1.54
CA VAL A 21 1.10 4.44 2.29
C VAL A 21 1.43 4.53 3.76
N TYR A 22 0.39 4.76 4.56
CA TYR A 22 0.43 4.72 6.00
C TYR A 22 -0.35 3.52 6.52
N ILE A 23 0.25 2.76 7.44
CA ILE A 23 -0.42 1.70 8.20
C ILE A 23 -0.28 1.99 9.68
N ASP A 24 -1.42 2.07 10.38
CA ASP A 24 -1.53 2.53 11.77
C ASP A 24 -0.81 3.86 12.06
N GLY A 25 -0.84 4.75 11.07
CA GLY A 25 -0.22 6.08 11.14
C GLY A 25 1.28 6.11 10.81
N ASN A 26 1.93 4.96 10.63
CA ASN A 26 3.34 4.89 10.25
C ASN A 26 3.49 4.83 8.73
N VAL A 27 4.45 5.57 8.18
CA VAL A 27 4.82 5.46 6.76
C VAL A 27 5.44 4.09 6.52
N VAL A 28 4.85 3.33 5.59
CA VAL A 28 5.33 2.00 5.19
C VAL A 28 5.91 2.04 3.78
N VAL A 29 5.27 2.79 2.88
CA VAL A 29 5.75 3.00 1.51
C VAL A 29 5.76 4.50 1.27
N ASP A 30 6.89 5.02 0.82
CA ASP A 30 7.05 6.42 0.40
C ASP A 30 7.60 6.43 -1.03
N ASN A 31 6.69 6.68 -1.97
CA ASN A 31 6.94 6.83 -3.39
C ASN A 31 6.60 8.27 -3.79
N GLY A 32 7.03 9.28 -3.01
CA GLY A 32 6.70 10.69 -3.20
C GLY A 32 7.24 11.33 -4.50
N ASP A 33 7.41 12.66 -4.52
CA ASP A 33 7.92 13.46 -5.65
C ASP A 33 7.24 13.22 -7.02
N ILE A 34 7.65 14.01 -8.01
CA ILE A 34 7.18 13.91 -9.40
C ILE A 34 8.05 12.88 -10.11
N HIS A 35 7.42 11.85 -10.68
CA HIS A 35 8.09 10.78 -11.40
C HIS A 35 7.12 10.08 -12.36
N ALA A 36 7.65 9.58 -13.48
CA ALA A 36 6.92 8.60 -14.28
C ALA A 36 6.65 7.31 -13.46
N LEU A 37 5.80 6.42 -13.99
CA LEU A 37 5.44 5.15 -13.36
C LEU A 37 6.60 4.43 -12.63
N GLN A 38 6.51 4.36 -11.31
CA GLN A 38 7.53 3.81 -10.43
C GLN A 38 6.93 2.83 -9.43
N HIS A 39 7.65 1.74 -9.13
CA HIS A 39 7.30 0.76 -8.09
C HIS A 39 8.23 0.92 -6.89
N ILE A 40 7.66 1.15 -5.70
CA ILE A 40 8.38 1.18 -4.43
C ILE A 40 7.66 0.28 -3.43
N SER A 41 8.45 -0.42 -2.61
CA SER A 41 7.94 -1.33 -1.59
C SER A 41 8.51 -1.00 -0.22
N GLY A 42 7.79 -1.45 0.80
CA GLY A 42 8.21 -1.42 2.20
C GLY A 42 7.55 -2.55 2.98
N ALA A 43 8.02 -2.80 4.19
CA ALA A 43 7.57 -3.91 5.00
C ALA A 43 7.15 -3.45 6.40
N VAL A 44 6.10 -4.08 6.93
CA VAL A 44 5.63 -3.84 8.29
C VAL A 44 5.17 -5.15 8.91
N PHE A 45 5.44 -5.32 10.20
CA PHE A 45 4.85 -6.42 10.97
C PHE A 45 3.44 -6.01 11.41
N LEU A 46 2.46 -6.85 11.10
CA LEU A 46 1.06 -6.64 11.50
C LEU A 46 0.62 -7.79 12.40
N GLU A 47 -0.14 -7.45 13.43
CA GLU A 47 -0.87 -8.43 14.24
C GLU A 47 -2.14 -8.90 13.49
N GLU A 48 -2.80 -9.92 14.00
CA GLU A 48 -4.13 -10.28 13.52
C GLU A 48 -5.15 -9.22 13.97
N GLY A 49 -6.03 -8.78 13.07
CA GLY A 49 -7.09 -7.81 13.37
C GLY A 49 -7.23 -6.69 12.35
N PHE A 50 -7.87 -5.60 12.76
CA PHE A 50 -8.10 -4.43 11.92
C PHE A 50 -7.00 -3.38 12.11
N HIS A 51 -6.38 -3.00 11.00
CA HIS A 51 -5.37 -1.95 10.92
C HIS A 51 -5.90 -0.75 10.15
N HIS A 52 -5.54 0.46 10.57
CA HIS A 52 -5.88 1.66 9.83
C HIS A 52 -4.97 1.77 8.61
N ILE A 53 -5.55 2.04 7.44
CA ILE A 53 -4.80 2.27 6.21
C ILE A 53 -5.16 3.65 5.67
N ARG A 54 -4.15 4.41 5.27
CA ARG A 54 -4.30 5.64 4.50
C ARG A 54 -3.33 5.59 3.34
N VAL A 55 -3.84 5.85 2.14
CA VAL A 55 -3.04 6.00 0.93
C VAL A 55 -3.23 7.43 0.45
N GLU A 56 -2.14 8.17 0.35
CA GLU A 56 -2.10 9.50 -0.25
C GLU A 56 -1.49 9.36 -1.63
N TYR A 57 -2.07 10.03 -2.63
CA TYR A 57 -1.63 9.98 -4.02
C TYR A 57 -1.83 11.36 -4.66
N PHE A 58 -0.91 11.73 -5.54
CA PHE A 58 -1.06 12.90 -6.40
C PHE A 58 -0.52 12.62 -7.81
N ASP A 59 -1.01 13.41 -8.75
CA ASP A 59 -0.56 13.45 -10.14
C ASP A 59 -0.33 14.92 -10.52
N ALA A 60 0.83 15.22 -11.10
CA ALA A 60 1.22 16.54 -11.57
C ALA A 60 0.99 16.72 -13.08
N GLY A 61 0.38 15.75 -13.75
CA GLY A 61 -0.01 15.77 -15.15
C GLY A 61 0.63 14.65 -15.97
N GLY A 62 0.08 14.37 -17.14
CA GLY A 62 0.53 13.26 -17.98
C GLY A 62 -0.36 12.04 -17.79
N GLY A 63 0.22 10.90 -17.40
CA GLY A 63 -0.51 9.65 -17.21
C GLY A 63 -0.66 9.31 -15.73
N ALA A 64 -1.89 9.16 -15.25
CA ALA A 64 -2.17 8.86 -13.85
C ALA A 64 -2.30 7.34 -13.61
N VAL A 65 -1.47 6.79 -12.74
CA VAL A 65 -1.55 5.39 -12.29
C VAL A 65 -1.38 5.32 -10.78
N MET A 66 -2.20 4.49 -10.13
CA MET A 66 -2.02 4.14 -8.72
C MET A 66 -2.48 2.70 -8.48
N GLU A 67 -1.53 1.83 -8.16
CA GLU A 67 -1.79 0.47 -7.68
C GLU A 67 -1.24 0.33 -6.27
N PHE A 68 -2.06 -0.22 -5.36
CA PHE A 68 -1.63 -0.60 -4.01
C PHE A 68 -1.57 -2.12 -3.93
N LEU A 69 -0.37 -2.64 -3.68
CA LEU A 69 -0.06 -4.06 -3.77
C LEU A 69 0.45 -4.60 -2.43
N TRP A 70 0.36 -5.90 -2.26
CA TRP A 70 1.04 -6.61 -1.18
C TRP A 70 1.65 -7.93 -1.64
N THR A 71 2.64 -8.41 -0.90
CA THR A 71 3.23 -9.74 -1.06
C THR A 71 3.21 -10.45 0.28
N LEU A 72 2.54 -11.61 0.32
CA LEU A 72 2.56 -12.50 1.48
C LEU A 72 3.84 -13.35 1.45
N PRO A 73 4.38 -13.77 2.62
CA PRO A 73 5.51 -14.69 2.68
C PRO A 73 5.30 -15.95 1.83
N GLY A 74 6.17 -16.15 0.84
CA GLY A 74 6.10 -17.28 -0.10
C GLY A 74 5.05 -17.15 -1.22
N GLY A 75 4.37 -16.02 -1.31
CA GLY A 75 3.40 -15.70 -2.36
C GLY A 75 3.98 -14.78 -3.44
N SER A 76 3.17 -14.53 -4.47
CA SER A 76 3.42 -13.51 -5.48
C SER A 76 2.82 -12.18 -5.06
N GLU A 77 3.35 -11.08 -5.62
CA GLU A 77 2.74 -9.76 -5.48
C GLU A 77 1.37 -9.72 -6.17
N VAL A 78 0.39 -9.15 -5.48
CA VAL A 78 -0.97 -8.97 -5.98
C VAL A 78 -1.53 -7.62 -5.52
N LEU A 79 -2.53 -7.09 -6.22
CA LEU A 79 -3.32 -5.98 -5.71
C LEU A 79 -3.89 -6.36 -4.33
N VAL A 80 -3.88 -5.41 -3.39
CA VAL A 80 -4.48 -5.64 -2.09
C VAL A 80 -5.97 -5.95 -2.30
N PRO A 81 -6.44 -7.15 -1.90
CA PRO A 81 -7.80 -7.58 -2.18
C PRO A 81 -8.83 -6.65 -1.55
N VAL A 82 -9.90 -6.34 -2.27
CA VAL A 82 -10.94 -5.44 -1.77
C VAL A 82 -11.65 -6.04 -0.54
N GLU A 83 -11.65 -7.36 -0.41
CA GLU A 83 -12.22 -8.12 0.70
C GLU A 83 -11.52 -7.85 2.03
N VAL A 84 -10.28 -7.35 2.00
CA VAL A 84 -9.56 -6.97 3.22
C VAL A 84 -9.66 -5.48 3.53
N LEU A 85 -10.30 -4.67 2.67
CA LEU A 85 -10.44 -3.23 2.83
C LEU A 85 -11.84 -2.87 3.34
N PHE A 86 -11.90 -2.01 4.36
CA PHE A 86 -13.13 -1.60 5.02
C PHE A 86 -13.08 -0.10 5.29
N HIS A 87 -14.21 0.57 5.14
CA HIS A 87 -14.39 1.94 5.62
C HIS A 87 -15.47 1.96 6.71
N LYS A 88 -15.35 2.89 7.66
CA LYS A 88 -16.44 3.14 8.60
C LYS A 88 -17.62 3.73 7.83
N LYS A 89 -18.84 3.37 8.24
CA LYS A 89 -20.06 4.03 7.81
C LYS A 89 -20.26 5.32 8.60
#